data_AF-A0A3M6V025-F1
#
_entry.id   AF-A0A3M6V025-F1
#
_cell.length_a   1.000
_cell.length_b   1.000
_cell.length_c   1.000
_cell.angle_alpha   90.00
_cell.angle_beta   90.00
_cell.angle_gamma   90.00
#
_symmetry.space_group_name_H-M   'P 1'
#
loop_
_entity.id
_entity.type
_entity.pdbx_description
1 polymer ?
#
loop_
_entity_poly.entity_id
_entity_poly.type
_entity_poly.pdbx_seq_one_letter_code
_entity_poly.pdbx_strand_id
1 'polypeptide(L)'
;MECKRWSYKGKCGYAAHVKERLYKYMLHMFHPIKTLDSKWFQHKQQFLERGWLLTSNFMVDSSTIPPAWTAEPSYRGISKFINHKMGITISAMKELRRHLSFTQMRFHCNKQQGRTFHVTTAANSSGEAVVKYFSGQTNTLPDSCHSFFRMKDDNSHLARYCARWGYDGYSHFVRKWGHKNKAGETRLYDHTAFVADQYHWMTTSGNRLCDDTNGDTFITLSKGDFWKIFVR
;
A
#
# COMPACT_ATOMS: atom_id res chain seq x y z
N MET A 1 -32.80 15.80 23.10
CA MET A 1 -32.70 15.66 21.62
C MET A 1 -32.82 14.19 21.29
N GLU A 2 -33.97 13.84 20.72
CA GLU A 2 -34.41 12.46 20.46
C GLU A 2 -33.60 11.78 19.36
N CYS A 3 -33.34 10.49 19.58
CA CYS A 3 -32.77 9.58 18.61
C CYS A 3 -33.91 9.00 17.75
N LYS A 4 -34.13 9.51 16.53
CA LYS A 4 -35.06 8.89 15.56
C LYS A 4 -34.35 7.85 14.67
N ARG A 5 -34.26 6.65 15.23
CA ARG A 5 -34.56 5.32 14.65
C ARG A 5 -34.50 5.17 13.12
N TRP A 6 -33.44 4.55 12.60
CA TRP A 6 -33.51 3.39 11.70
C TRP A 6 -32.40 2.40 12.11
N SER A 7 -32.82 1.22 12.55
CA SER A 7 -31.97 0.14 13.05
C SER A 7 -31.72 -0.87 11.94
N TYR A 8 -30.46 -1.10 11.61
CA TYR A 8 -29.91 -2.43 11.36
C TYR A 8 -28.48 -2.48 11.93
N LYS A 9 -28.35 -3.15 13.08
CA LYS A 9 -27.10 -3.57 13.75
C LYS A 9 -26.09 -2.48 14.17
N GLY A 10 -26.53 -1.60 15.06
CA GLY A 10 -25.82 -1.31 16.33
C GLY A 10 -24.31 -0.98 16.33
N LYS A 11 -23.82 -0.07 15.46
CA LYS A 11 -22.53 0.61 15.69
C LYS A 11 -22.60 2.10 15.32
N CYS A 12 -22.78 2.95 16.33
CA CYS A 12 -22.64 4.40 16.19
C CYS A 12 -21.19 4.80 15.91
N GLY A 13 -21.00 5.69 14.93
CA GLY A 13 -20.17 6.88 15.14
C GLY A 13 -18.67 6.85 14.84
N TYR A 14 -18.18 6.15 13.81
CA TYR A 14 -16.96 6.57 13.07
C TYR A 14 -16.80 5.78 11.76
N ALA A 15 -16.95 4.45 11.84
CA ALA A 15 -16.80 3.54 10.71
C ALA A 15 -17.86 3.74 9.61
N ALA A 16 -19.06 4.19 9.98
CA ALA A 16 -20.12 4.51 9.03
C ALA A 16 -19.78 5.76 8.19
N HIS A 17 -19.17 6.78 8.81
CA HIS A 17 -18.83 8.04 8.16
C HIS A 17 -17.65 7.90 7.17
N VAL A 18 -16.67 7.05 7.48
CA VAL A 18 -15.56 6.71 6.58
C VAL A 18 -16.07 5.91 5.38
N LYS A 19 -16.95 4.93 5.61
CA LYS A 19 -17.61 4.18 4.53
C LYS A 19 -18.43 5.08 3.63
N GLU A 20 -19.18 6.03 4.18
CA GLU A 20 -20.01 6.95 3.39
C GLU A 20 -19.17 7.91 2.55
N ARG A 21 -18.08 8.47 3.10
CA ARG A 21 -17.14 9.30 2.33
C ARG A 21 -16.48 8.50 1.21
N LEU A 22 -15.90 7.33 1.51
CA LEU A 22 -15.31 6.44 0.50
C LEU A 22 -16.33 6.04 -0.57
N TYR A 23 -17.58 5.78 -0.18
CA TYR A 23 -18.66 5.45 -1.09
C TYR A 23 -19.03 6.62 -2.00
N LYS A 24 -19.15 7.85 -1.46
CA LYS A 24 -19.35 9.08 -2.24
C LYS A 24 -18.17 9.34 -3.19
N TYR A 25 -16.93 9.15 -2.74
CA TYR A 25 -15.74 9.25 -3.62
C TYR A 25 -15.75 8.21 -4.73
N MET A 26 -16.15 6.97 -4.45
CA MET A 26 -16.31 5.95 -5.49
C MET A 26 -17.43 6.34 -6.46
N LEU A 27 -18.60 6.81 -6.00
CA LEU A 27 -19.67 7.27 -6.88
C LEU A 27 -19.24 8.43 -7.78
N HIS A 28 -18.33 9.30 -7.33
CA HIS A 28 -17.76 10.37 -8.14
C HIS A 28 -16.61 9.92 -9.07
N MET A 29 -15.86 8.86 -8.72
CA MET A 29 -14.81 8.29 -9.57
C MET A 29 -15.33 7.36 -10.66
N PHE A 30 -16.47 6.71 -10.41
CA PHE A 30 -17.13 5.78 -11.32
C PHE A 30 -18.47 6.38 -11.75
N HIS A 31 -18.51 7.06 -12.91
CA HIS A 31 -19.76 7.52 -13.53
C HIS A 31 -20.78 6.36 -13.65
N PRO A 32 -22.09 6.64 -13.64
CA PRO A 32 -23.12 5.63 -13.35
C PRO A 32 -23.25 4.64 -14.50
N ILE A 33 -22.60 3.48 -14.36
CA ILE A 33 -22.85 2.32 -15.19
C ILE A 33 -24.19 1.75 -14.72
N LYS A 34 -25.23 1.99 -15.52
CA LYS A 34 -26.65 1.68 -15.25
C LYS A 34 -26.98 0.18 -15.27
N THR A 35 -26.01 -0.72 -15.14
CA THR A 35 -26.26 -2.16 -15.12
C THR A 35 -25.53 -2.82 -13.97
N LEU A 36 -26.31 -3.15 -12.94
CA LEU A 36 -25.93 -3.98 -11.80
C LEU A 36 -25.68 -5.43 -12.25
N ASP A 37 -24.51 -5.71 -12.81
CA ASP A 37 -24.03 -7.09 -12.95
C ASP A 37 -23.31 -7.51 -11.65
N SER A 38 -23.65 -8.68 -11.13
CA SER A 38 -23.01 -9.41 -10.03
C SER A 38 -21.46 -9.36 -10.01
N LYS A 39 -20.80 -9.28 -11.18
CA LYS A 39 -19.34 -9.07 -11.29
C LYS A 39 -18.88 -7.73 -10.71
N TRP A 40 -19.69 -6.66 -10.81
CA TRP A 40 -19.40 -5.35 -10.20
C TRP A 40 -19.31 -5.41 -8.68
N PHE A 41 -20.12 -6.25 -8.03
CA PHE A 41 -20.11 -6.39 -6.57
C PHE A 41 -18.87 -7.14 -6.07
N GLN A 42 -18.41 -8.17 -6.77
CA GLN A 42 -17.15 -8.85 -6.43
C GLN A 42 -15.94 -7.93 -6.63
N HIS A 43 -15.94 -7.10 -7.68
CA HIS A 43 -14.86 -6.15 -7.93
C HIS A 43 -14.83 -5.03 -6.87
N LYS A 44 -15.99 -4.54 -6.40
CA LYS A 44 -16.08 -3.54 -5.31
C LYS A 44 -15.44 -4.01 -4.00
N GLN A 45 -15.49 -5.31 -3.73
CA GLN A 45 -14.93 -5.92 -2.52
C GLN A 45 -13.39 -5.94 -2.51
N GLN A 46 -12.76 -5.93 -3.70
CA GLN A 46 -11.31 -5.98 -3.86
C GLN A 46 -10.65 -4.61 -3.64
N PHE A 47 -11.39 -3.52 -3.86
CA PHE A 47 -10.94 -2.14 -3.70
C PHE A 47 -10.99 -1.61 -2.26
N LEU A 48 -11.90 -2.16 -1.45
CA LEU A 48 -12.17 -1.74 -0.09
C LEU A 48 -12.10 -2.92 0.88
N GLU A 49 -10.89 -3.21 1.36
CA GLU A 49 -10.72 -4.18 2.45
C GLU A 49 -11.00 -3.48 3.79
N ARG A 50 -12.19 -3.67 4.37
CA ARG A 50 -12.50 -3.21 5.75
C ARG A 50 -12.22 -1.71 6.01
N GLY A 51 -12.48 -0.84 5.04
CA GLY A 51 -12.29 0.61 5.17
C GLY A 51 -10.94 1.15 4.67
N TRP A 52 -10.16 0.31 3.99
CA TRP A 52 -8.91 0.68 3.33
C TRP A 52 -9.12 0.82 1.83
N LEU A 53 -8.68 1.92 1.23
CA LEU A 53 -8.64 2.10 -0.23
C LEU A 53 -7.34 1.53 -0.80
N LEU A 54 -7.45 0.59 -1.74
CA LEU A 54 -6.32 0.06 -2.51
C LEU A 54 -5.77 1.15 -3.45
N THR A 55 -4.47 1.43 -3.36
CA THR A 55 -3.76 2.42 -4.21
C THR A 55 -2.66 1.79 -5.06
N SER A 56 -2.37 0.51 -4.84
CA SER A 56 -1.53 -0.29 -5.71
C SER A 56 -1.86 -1.76 -5.54
N ASN A 57 -1.92 -2.48 -6.67
CA ASN A 57 -2.14 -3.90 -6.73
C ASN A 57 -1.20 -4.53 -7.74
N PHE A 58 -0.32 -5.39 -7.26
CA PHE A 58 0.53 -6.22 -8.08
C PHE A 58 0.36 -7.68 -7.68
N MET A 59 -0.20 -8.49 -8.55
CA MET A 59 -0.45 -9.91 -8.32
C MET A 59 0.15 -10.75 -9.44
N VAL A 60 0.65 -11.92 -9.08
CA VAL A 60 1.22 -12.89 -10.02
C VAL A 60 0.12 -13.85 -10.48
N ASP A 61 -0.34 -13.70 -11.72
CA ASP A 61 -1.48 -14.47 -12.25
C ASP A 61 -1.09 -15.80 -12.89
N SER A 62 0.03 -15.84 -13.62
CA SER A 62 0.49 -17.02 -14.35
C SER A 62 1.94 -16.95 -14.84
N SER A 63 2.52 -15.75 -15.03
CA SER A 63 3.93 -15.59 -15.40
C SER A 63 4.82 -15.49 -14.15
N THR A 64 5.84 -16.33 -14.06
CA THR A 64 6.91 -16.26 -13.05
C THR A 64 7.80 -15.02 -13.21
N ILE A 65 7.63 -14.28 -14.31
CA ILE A 65 8.30 -13.00 -14.58
C ILE A 65 7.29 -11.87 -14.39
N PRO A 66 7.60 -10.85 -13.59
CA PRO A 66 6.77 -9.65 -13.48
C PRO A 66 6.80 -8.89 -14.80
N PRO A 67 5.65 -8.59 -15.43
CA PRO A 67 5.65 -7.73 -16.60
C PRO A 67 6.13 -6.33 -16.23
N ALA A 68 6.69 -5.64 -17.21
CA ALA A 68 6.94 -4.21 -17.10
C ALA A 68 5.65 -3.49 -16.73
N TRP A 69 5.75 -2.48 -15.88
CA TRP A 69 4.63 -1.66 -15.48
C TRP A 69 5.04 -0.20 -15.49
N THR A 70 4.07 0.67 -15.73
CA THR A 70 4.24 2.12 -15.69
C THR A 70 3.37 2.69 -14.59
N ALA A 71 3.94 3.59 -13.79
CA ALA A 71 3.18 4.25 -12.75
C ALA A 71 2.11 5.16 -13.34
N GLU A 72 0.88 5.01 -12.87
CA GLU A 72 -0.25 5.82 -13.30
C GLU A 72 -0.14 7.21 -12.66
N PRO A 73 0.01 8.28 -13.45
CA PRO A 73 0.25 9.63 -12.94
C PRO A 73 -0.99 10.26 -12.29
N SER A 74 -2.18 9.67 -12.44
CA SER A 74 -3.41 10.17 -11.84
C SER A 74 -4.01 9.21 -10.81
N TYR A 75 -4.42 9.71 -9.65
CA TYR A 75 -5.16 8.89 -8.67
C TYR A 75 -6.48 8.37 -9.22
N ARG A 76 -7.04 8.99 -10.27
CA ARG A 76 -8.26 8.51 -10.93
C ARG A 76 -8.05 7.16 -11.60
N GLY A 77 -6.83 6.84 -12.03
CA GLY A 77 -6.52 5.55 -12.62
C GLY A 77 -6.60 4.39 -11.63
N ILE A 78 -6.75 4.65 -10.31
CA ILE A 78 -7.18 3.64 -9.34
C ILE A 78 -8.44 2.92 -9.85
N SER A 79 -9.39 3.63 -10.48
CA SER A 79 -10.61 3.01 -11.03
C SER A 79 -10.35 1.89 -12.05
N LYS A 80 -9.14 1.85 -12.61
CA LYS A 80 -8.68 0.87 -13.60
C LYS A 80 -7.93 -0.32 -12.99
N PHE A 81 -7.91 -0.55 -11.66
CA PHE A 81 -7.20 -1.67 -10.98
C PHE A 81 -7.66 -3.10 -11.34
N ILE A 82 -8.31 -3.29 -12.48
CA ILE A 82 -8.76 -4.57 -13.02
C ILE A 82 -7.58 -5.45 -13.46
N ASN A 83 -6.40 -4.87 -13.73
CA ASN A 83 -5.30 -5.57 -14.41
C ASN A 83 -4.17 -6.10 -13.50
N HIS A 84 -4.37 -6.16 -12.17
CA HIS A 84 -3.42 -6.76 -11.21
C HIS A 84 -1.96 -6.25 -11.28
N LYS A 85 -1.68 -5.15 -11.99
CA LYS A 85 -0.32 -4.71 -12.36
C LYS A 85 -0.20 -3.20 -12.34
N MET A 86 -0.61 -2.56 -11.25
CA MET A 86 -0.70 -1.10 -11.24
C MET A 86 -0.38 -0.51 -9.88
N GLY A 87 0.24 0.67 -9.93
CA GLY A 87 0.41 1.58 -8.81
C GLY A 87 0.34 3.01 -9.34
N ILE A 88 0.00 3.94 -8.47
CA ILE A 88 -0.02 5.37 -8.79
C ILE A 88 1.28 6.06 -8.36
N THR A 89 1.61 7.19 -8.99
CA THR A 89 2.81 7.97 -8.65
C THR A 89 2.71 8.68 -7.30
N ILE A 90 3.82 9.22 -6.80
CA ILE A 90 3.84 10.08 -5.62
C ILE A 90 3.00 11.34 -5.82
N SER A 91 3.05 11.96 -7.01
CA SER A 91 2.20 13.11 -7.34
C SER A 91 0.71 12.75 -7.29
N ALA A 92 0.32 11.59 -7.83
CA ALA A 92 -1.04 11.08 -7.71
C ALA A 92 -1.44 10.82 -6.25
N MET A 93 -0.56 10.26 -5.42
CA MET A 93 -0.81 10.05 -3.99
C MET A 93 -1.01 11.37 -3.24
N LYS A 94 -0.27 12.42 -3.63
CA LYS A 94 -0.42 13.77 -3.08
C LYS A 94 -1.80 14.35 -3.39
N GLU A 95 -2.25 14.24 -4.64
CA GLU A 95 -3.60 14.65 -5.04
C GLU A 95 -4.67 13.83 -4.31
N LEU A 96 -4.53 12.51 -4.27
CA LEU A 96 -5.44 11.61 -3.56
C LEU A 96 -5.58 12.02 -2.10
N ARG A 97 -4.47 12.39 -1.44
CA ARG A 97 -4.47 12.80 -0.04
C ARG A 97 -5.27 14.09 0.18
N ARG A 98 -5.22 15.04 -0.77
CA ARG A 98 -6.04 16.26 -0.69
C ARG A 98 -7.54 15.94 -0.74
N HIS A 99 -7.93 14.87 -1.42
CA HIS A 99 -9.32 14.45 -1.51
C HIS A 99 -9.75 13.55 -0.34
N LEU A 100 -8.99 12.50 -0.03
CA LEU A 100 -9.39 11.49 0.95
C LEU A 100 -8.87 11.78 2.38
N SER A 101 -7.95 12.74 2.55
CA SER A 101 -7.34 13.10 3.84
C SER A 101 -6.91 11.89 4.68
N PHE A 102 -6.39 10.85 4.03
CA PHE A 102 -5.95 9.64 4.70
C PHE A 102 -4.79 9.94 5.66
N THR A 103 -4.72 9.17 6.73
CA THR A 103 -3.78 9.33 7.86
C THR A 103 -2.97 8.07 8.12
N GLN A 104 -3.33 6.95 7.49
CA GLN A 104 -2.57 5.72 7.60
C GLN A 104 -2.35 5.06 6.24
N MET A 105 -1.24 4.33 6.15
CA MET A 105 -0.90 3.48 5.02
C MET A 105 -0.71 2.05 5.48
N ARG A 106 -1.03 1.09 4.61
CA ARG A 106 -0.85 -0.34 4.86
C ARG A 106 -0.08 -0.93 3.70
N PHE A 107 1.02 -1.62 4.02
CA PHE A 107 1.88 -2.31 3.08
C PHE A 107 1.69 -3.80 3.33
N HIS A 108 1.28 -4.53 2.30
CA HIS A 108 1.01 -5.95 2.38
C HIS A 108 1.52 -6.69 1.15
N CYS A 109 2.51 -7.55 1.35
CA CYS A 109 2.99 -8.46 0.34
C CYS A 109 3.06 -9.87 0.91
N ASN A 110 2.94 -10.84 0.02
CA ASN A 110 3.00 -12.24 0.36
C ASN A 110 3.61 -13.01 -0.81
N LYS A 111 4.56 -13.90 -0.51
CA LYS A 111 4.95 -14.98 -1.41
C LYS A 111 4.41 -16.31 -0.87
N GLN A 112 3.77 -17.11 -1.71
CA GLN A 112 3.20 -18.41 -1.35
C GLN A 112 4.26 -19.35 -0.77
N GLN A 113 5.47 -19.31 -1.34
CA GLN A 113 6.63 -20.10 -0.90
C GLN A 113 7.56 -19.32 0.04
N GLY A 114 7.12 -18.17 0.55
CA GLY A 114 7.95 -17.26 1.32
C GLY A 114 7.25 -16.70 2.55
N ARG A 115 7.60 -15.45 2.87
CA ARG A 115 7.05 -14.73 4.01
C ARG A 115 6.00 -13.72 3.58
N THR A 116 5.22 -13.30 4.56
CA THR A 116 4.24 -12.23 4.48
C THR A 116 4.82 -11.04 5.22
N PHE A 117 5.08 -9.95 4.50
CA PHE A 117 5.32 -8.65 5.11
C PHE A 117 4.01 -7.87 5.11
N HIS A 118 3.52 -7.57 6.30
CA HIS A 118 2.22 -6.95 6.46
C HIS A 118 2.22 -5.97 7.63
N VAL A 119 2.33 -4.68 7.31
CA VAL A 119 2.42 -3.61 8.30
C VAL A 119 1.44 -2.49 8.00
N THR A 120 1.03 -1.79 9.05
CA THR A 120 0.22 -0.58 8.97
C THR A 120 0.90 0.54 9.73
N THR A 121 0.95 1.74 9.16
CA THR A 121 1.55 2.89 9.86
C THR A 121 0.81 3.18 11.17
N ALA A 122 1.54 3.57 12.20
CA ALA A 122 0.98 3.87 13.50
C ALA A 122 0.13 5.16 13.44
N ALA A 123 -0.92 5.25 14.27
CA ALA A 123 -1.73 6.46 14.40
C ALA A 123 -1.06 7.46 15.35
N ASN A 124 0.17 7.85 15.03
CA ASN A 124 1.00 8.79 15.78
C ASN A 124 1.83 9.66 14.81
N SER A 125 2.62 10.59 15.36
CA SER A 125 3.47 11.49 14.56
C SER A 125 4.48 10.74 13.67
N SER A 126 5.06 9.64 14.16
CA SER A 126 6.00 8.81 13.39
C SER A 126 5.31 8.15 12.19
N GLY A 127 4.11 7.59 12.37
CA GLY A 127 3.34 7.04 11.26
C GLY A 127 2.86 8.10 10.27
N GLU A 128 2.46 9.28 10.74
CA GLU A 128 2.11 10.42 9.88
C GLU A 128 3.31 10.89 9.04
N ALA A 129 4.53 10.84 9.58
CA ALA A 129 5.74 11.16 8.80
C ALA A 129 5.91 10.20 7.61
N VAL A 130 5.59 8.92 7.78
CA VAL A 130 5.56 7.92 6.69
C VAL A 130 4.51 8.28 5.65
N VAL A 131 3.30 8.64 6.08
CA VAL A 131 2.23 9.04 5.16
C VAL A 131 2.63 10.28 4.37
N LYS A 132 3.18 11.32 5.02
CA LYS A 132 3.66 12.54 4.35
C LYS A 132 4.74 12.26 3.31
N TYR A 133 5.68 11.36 3.63
CA TYR A 133 6.76 11.00 2.71
C TYR A 133 6.21 10.32 1.45
N PHE A 134 5.34 9.32 1.64
CA PHE A 134 4.76 8.54 0.54
C PHE A 134 3.57 9.21 -0.15
N SER A 135 3.07 10.33 0.37
CA SER A 135 2.10 11.20 -0.30
C SER A 135 2.72 12.49 -0.83
N GLY A 136 4.04 12.55 -0.99
CA GLY A 136 4.73 13.67 -1.66
C GLY A 136 4.65 15.02 -0.94
N GLN A 137 4.42 15.01 0.37
CA GLN A 137 4.44 16.22 1.21
C GLN A 137 5.84 16.53 1.74
N THR A 138 6.74 15.55 1.77
CA THR A 138 8.14 15.74 2.16
C THR A 138 9.06 14.77 1.43
N ASN A 139 10.33 15.15 1.31
CA ASN A 139 11.41 14.29 0.83
C ASN A 139 12.32 13.79 1.95
N THR A 140 12.02 14.15 3.21
CA THR A 140 12.74 13.64 4.38
C THR A 140 12.37 12.18 4.61
N LEU A 141 13.38 11.31 4.72
CA LEU A 141 13.16 9.90 5.04
C LEU A 141 12.65 9.78 6.49
N PRO A 142 11.46 9.19 6.70
CA PRO A 142 10.88 9.05 8.04
C PRO A 142 11.54 7.90 8.81
N ASP A 143 11.50 7.97 10.14
CA ASP A 143 11.96 6.88 11.00
C ASP A 143 11.13 5.61 10.76
N SER A 144 11.80 4.46 10.81
CA SER A 144 11.21 3.14 10.57
C SER A 144 10.59 2.54 11.84
N CYS A 145 11.36 2.38 12.91
CA CYS A 145 10.84 1.86 14.17
C CYS A 145 9.81 2.81 14.78
N HIS A 146 8.80 2.25 15.45
CA HIS A 146 7.67 2.98 16.06
C HIS A 146 6.73 3.70 15.09
N SER A 147 7.01 3.69 13.78
CA SER A 147 6.16 4.30 12.76
C SER A 147 5.09 3.35 12.21
N PHE A 148 5.11 2.07 12.59
CA PHE A 148 4.19 1.04 12.12
C PHE A 148 3.93 -0.04 13.17
N PHE A 149 2.86 -0.79 12.96
CA PHE A 149 2.55 -2.03 13.66
C PHE A 149 2.52 -3.20 12.68
N ARG A 150 2.98 -4.36 13.14
CA ARG A 150 2.90 -5.63 12.42
C ARG A 150 1.47 -6.16 12.51
N MET A 151 0.92 -6.59 11.39
CA MET A 151 -0.41 -7.19 11.31
C MET A 151 -0.35 -8.66 11.76
N LYS A 152 -1.50 -9.26 12.08
CA LYS A 152 -1.56 -10.59 12.73
C LYS A 152 -0.86 -11.70 11.93
N ASP A 153 -0.95 -11.61 10.61
CA ASP A 153 -0.42 -12.53 9.62
C ASP A 153 1.00 -12.17 9.14
N ASP A 154 1.61 -11.10 9.68
CA ASP A 154 3.01 -10.77 9.39
C ASP A 154 3.96 -11.77 10.06
N ASN A 155 4.71 -12.50 9.26
CA ASN A 155 5.79 -13.38 9.70
C ASN A 155 7.18 -12.90 9.23
N SER A 156 7.25 -11.71 8.65
CA SER A 156 8.46 -11.20 8.01
C SER A 156 9.63 -10.98 8.96
N HIS A 157 10.85 -11.09 8.42
CA HIS A 157 12.07 -10.63 9.08
C HIS A 157 12.24 -9.11 8.91
N LEU A 158 11.92 -8.58 7.74
CA LEU A 158 11.97 -7.17 7.40
C LEU A 158 11.32 -6.31 8.49
N ALA A 159 10.09 -6.65 8.90
CA ALA A 159 9.38 -5.88 9.94
C ALA A 159 10.01 -5.99 11.34
N ARG A 160 10.79 -7.04 11.63
CA ARG A 160 11.49 -7.22 12.91
C ARG A 160 12.76 -6.38 13.00
N TYR A 161 13.39 -6.10 11.86
CA TYR A 161 14.65 -5.38 11.77
C TYR A 161 14.49 -3.91 11.33
N CYS A 162 13.43 -3.22 11.78
CA CYS A 162 13.21 -1.80 11.46
C CYS A 162 14.45 -0.93 11.73
N ALA A 163 15.20 -1.22 12.81
CA ALA A 163 16.40 -0.46 13.16
C ALA A 163 17.53 -0.56 12.13
N ARG A 164 17.41 -1.45 11.14
CA ARG A 164 18.35 -1.66 10.05
C ARG A 164 17.80 -1.18 8.71
N TRP A 165 16.71 -0.41 8.71
CA TRP A 165 16.14 0.03 7.45
C TRP A 165 16.87 1.22 6.83
N GLY A 166 16.90 1.24 5.50
CA GLY A 166 17.11 2.46 4.73
C GLY A 166 18.54 2.74 4.28
N TYR A 167 18.65 3.76 3.43
CA TYR A 167 19.90 4.39 2.98
C TYR A 167 19.71 5.89 2.87
N ASP A 168 20.56 6.67 3.53
CA ASP A 168 20.41 8.14 3.63
C ASP A 168 21.14 8.94 2.56
N GLY A 169 21.92 8.28 1.71
CA GLY A 169 22.82 8.93 0.75
C GLY A 169 24.28 8.58 0.99
N TYR A 170 24.62 8.13 2.21
CA TYR A 170 25.98 7.85 2.65
C TYR A 170 26.14 6.44 3.23
N SER A 171 25.16 5.97 4.00
CA SER A 171 25.25 4.68 4.71
C SER A 171 23.94 3.90 4.72
N HIS A 172 24.06 2.58 4.88
CA HIS A 172 22.93 1.69 5.12
C HIS A 172 22.63 1.56 6.62
N PHE A 173 21.48 0.96 6.95
CA PHE A 173 21.05 0.68 8.33
C PHE A 173 20.78 1.94 9.16
N VAL A 174 20.25 2.98 8.50
CA VAL A 174 20.02 4.32 9.08
C VAL A 174 18.70 4.46 9.84
N ARG A 175 17.98 3.35 10.09
CA ARG A 175 16.68 3.31 10.76
C ARG A 175 15.59 4.12 10.03
N LYS A 176 15.69 4.27 8.70
CA LYS A 176 14.73 5.06 7.90
C LYS A 176 13.93 4.22 6.92
N TRP A 177 12.72 4.66 6.59
CA TRP A 177 12.04 4.18 5.38
C TRP A 177 12.75 4.70 4.13
N GLY A 178 12.68 3.92 3.05
CA GLY A 178 13.12 4.36 1.74
C GLY A 178 14.63 4.38 1.53
N HIS A 179 15.00 4.75 0.31
CA HIS A 179 16.38 4.87 -0.15
C HIS A 179 16.55 6.26 -0.78
N LYS A 180 17.53 7.04 -0.32
CA LYS A 180 17.74 8.44 -0.76
C LYS A 180 17.79 8.59 -2.29
N ASN A 181 18.53 7.70 -2.95
CA ASN A 181 18.70 7.72 -4.41
C ASN A 181 17.47 7.24 -5.19
N LYS A 182 16.42 6.78 -4.49
CA LYS A 182 15.15 6.30 -5.08
C LYS A 182 13.98 7.22 -4.78
N ALA A 183 14.24 8.46 -4.39
CA ALA A 183 13.23 9.47 -4.06
C ALA A 183 12.43 9.99 -5.28
N GLY A 184 12.23 9.20 -6.34
CA GLY A 184 11.43 9.60 -7.50
C GLY A 184 9.92 9.42 -7.29
N GLU A 185 9.17 9.52 -8.39
CA GLU A 185 7.71 9.29 -8.46
C GLU A 185 7.30 7.85 -8.13
N THR A 186 8.26 6.92 -8.09
CA THR A 186 8.04 5.49 -7.82
C THR A 186 8.65 5.00 -6.51
N ARG A 187 9.06 5.89 -5.60
CA ARG A 187 9.68 5.51 -4.30
C ARG A 187 8.83 4.59 -3.41
N LEU A 188 7.52 4.52 -3.67
CA LEU A 188 6.58 3.56 -3.07
C LEU A 188 6.83 2.09 -3.48
N TYR A 189 7.67 1.88 -4.48
CA TYR A 189 7.85 0.61 -5.17
C TYR A 189 9.32 0.19 -5.30
N ASP A 190 10.27 1.11 -5.09
CA ASP A 190 11.71 0.84 -5.15
C ASP A 190 12.34 1.06 -3.77
N HIS A 191 12.66 -0.03 -3.06
CA HIS A 191 13.25 -0.01 -1.71
C HIS A 191 12.42 0.74 -0.66
N THR A 192 11.09 0.53 -0.64
CA THR A 192 10.18 1.20 0.30
C THR A 192 10.55 0.93 1.76
N ALA A 193 10.78 -0.34 2.07
CA ALA A 193 11.31 -0.85 3.33
C ALA A 193 12.34 -1.90 2.97
N PHE A 194 13.56 -1.80 3.50
CA PHE A 194 14.57 -2.80 3.21
C PHE A 194 15.68 -2.82 4.25
N VAL A 195 16.27 -3.99 4.46
CA VAL A 195 17.56 -4.19 5.12
C VAL A 195 18.54 -4.54 4.00
N ALA A 196 19.62 -3.75 3.89
CA ALA A 196 20.61 -3.90 2.83
C ALA A 196 21.06 -5.36 2.69
N ASP A 197 21.05 -5.85 1.44
CA ASP A 197 21.41 -7.21 1.01
C ASP A 197 20.59 -8.37 1.59
N GLN A 198 19.54 -8.10 2.38
CA GLN A 198 18.81 -9.15 3.12
C GLN A 198 17.33 -9.24 2.77
N TYR A 199 16.56 -8.21 3.10
CA TYR A 199 15.09 -8.27 3.03
C TYR A 199 14.56 -7.01 2.41
N HIS A 200 13.69 -7.13 1.41
CA HIS A 200 13.21 -5.98 0.64
C HIS A 200 11.70 -6.00 0.46
N TRP A 201 11.10 -4.82 0.48
CA TRP A 201 9.86 -4.52 -0.19
C TRP A 201 10.20 -3.84 -1.52
N MET A 202 9.96 -4.53 -2.63
CA MET A 202 10.25 -4.00 -3.96
C MET A 202 9.28 -4.52 -5.02
N THR A 203 8.86 -3.61 -5.88
CA THR A 203 7.95 -3.81 -6.99
C THR A 203 8.35 -3.01 -8.21
N THR A 204 9.59 -3.18 -8.68
CA THR A 204 10.12 -2.49 -9.86
C THR A 204 9.95 -3.33 -11.13
N SER A 205 10.27 -2.76 -12.30
CA SER A 205 10.37 -3.54 -13.53
C SER A 205 11.49 -4.56 -13.38
N GLY A 206 11.13 -5.85 -13.42
CA GLY A 206 12.06 -6.97 -13.31
C GLY A 206 12.25 -7.53 -11.89
N ASN A 207 12.00 -6.76 -10.82
CA ASN A 207 12.21 -7.24 -9.45
C ASN A 207 10.95 -7.16 -8.59
N ARG A 208 10.62 -8.29 -7.96
CA ARG A 208 9.50 -8.44 -7.02
C ARG A 208 10.00 -9.15 -5.77
N LEU A 209 10.29 -8.33 -4.76
CA LEU A 209 10.82 -8.80 -3.49
C LEU A 209 9.81 -8.52 -2.38
N CYS A 210 9.56 -9.55 -1.57
CA CYS A 210 8.73 -9.52 -0.40
C CYS A 210 9.46 -10.23 0.73
N ASP A 211 10.17 -9.44 1.54
CA ASP A 211 10.96 -9.96 2.66
C ASP A 211 12.02 -10.99 2.24
N ASP A 212 12.60 -10.78 1.05
CA ASP A 212 13.69 -11.54 0.45
C ASP A 212 14.65 -10.62 -0.32
N THR A 213 15.62 -11.21 -1.05
CA THR A 213 16.69 -10.50 -1.75
C THR A 213 16.81 -10.97 -3.21
N ASN A 214 17.54 -10.23 -4.05
CA ASN A 214 17.81 -10.58 -5.46
C ASN A 214 18.93 -11.62 -5.63
N GLY A 215 19.45 -12.19 -4.52
CA GLY A 215 20.56 -13.15 -4.50
C GLY A 215 20.14 -14.56 -4.05
N ASP A 216 21.00 -15.22 -3.28
CA ASP A 216 20.83 -16.65 -2.91
C ASP A 216 19.54 -16.98 -2.17
N THR A 217 18.91 -15.99 -1.52
CA THR A 217 17.61 -16.17 -0.85
C THR A 217 16.44 -15.63 -1.68
N PHE A 218 16.61 -15.44 -2.99
CA PHE A 218 15.53 -15.06 -3.90
C PHE A 218 14.48 -16.17 -3.94
N ILE A 219 13.25 -15.82 -3.59
CA ILE A 219 12.12 -16.74 -3.65
C ILE A 219 11.44 -16.56 -5.00
N THR A 220 11.40 -17.64 -5.80
CA THR A 220 10.75 -17.64 -7.11
C THR A 220 9.28 -17.26 -7.00
N LEU A 221 8.83 -16.44 -7.95
CA LEU A 221 7.44 -15.99 -7.98
C LEU A 221 6.50 -17.15 -8.25
N SER A 222 5.47 -17.25 -7.43
CA SER A 222 4.39 -18.23 -7.54
C SER A 222 3.08 -17.53 -7.86
N LYS A 223 2.18 -18.26 -8.54
CA LYS A 223 0.82 -17.78 -8.77
C LYS A 223 0.16 -17.45 -7.42
N GLY A 224 -0.42 -16.26 -7.32
CA GLY A 224 -1.04 -15.76 -6.09
C GLY A 224 -0.08 -15.00 -5.16
N ASP A 225 1.19 -14.84 -5.52
CA ASP A 225 2.06 -13.85 -4.88
C ASP A 225 1.52 -12.44 -5.15
N PHE A 226 1.65 -11.54 -4.18
CA PHE A 226 1.17 -10.17 -4.35
C PHE A 226 1.94 -9.12 -3.55
N TRP A 227 1.77 -7.87 -3.98
CA TRP A 227 2.17 -6.64 -3.31
C TRP A 227 1.04 -5.62 -3.44
N LYS A 228 0.56 -5.13 -2.31
CA LYS A 228 -0.56 -4.21 -2.22
C LYS A 228 -0.24 -3.08 -1.26
N ILE A 229 -0.66 -1.88 -1.65
CA ILE A 229 -0.58 -0.70 -0.82
C ILE A 229 -1.99 -0.14 -0.67
N PHE A 230 -2.34 0.21 0.57
CA PHE A 230 -3.64 0.77 0.89
C PHE A 230 -3.49 2.05 1.72
N VAL A 231 -4.55 2.87 1.71
CA VAL A 231 -4.67 4.10 2.50
C VAL A 231 -6.02 4.17 3.23
N ARG A 232 -6.07 4.86 4.38
CA ARG A 232 -7.32 5.19 5.08
C ARG A 232 -7.23 6.49 5.88
#